data_AF-A0A1H0P017-F1
#
_entry.id   AF-A0A1H0P017-F1
#
_cell.length_a   1.000
_cell.length_b   1.000
_cell.length_c   1.000
_cell.angle_alpha   90.00
_cell.angle_beta   90.00
_cell.angle_gamma   90.00
#
_symmetry.space_group_name_H-M   'P 1'
#
loop_
_entity.id
_entity.type
_entity.pdbx_description
1 polymer ?
#
loop_
_entity_poly.entity_id
_entity_poly.type
_entity_poly.pdbx_seq_one_letter_code
_entity_poly.pdbx_strand_id
1 'polypeptide(L)'
;MAGVSPREPRAPRVRRQRGAQESLGAVVLGFESIIVFLGGLVVYGLKVLPAGIEPWWGIVGGVVMAIAMVAVSGSLRHRWALFAGWALQVILLLGGLLVPALAVVAVIFGGMWAYATIKGAALDRQNARRAASPDLSNGE
;
A
#
# COMPACT_ATOMS: atom_id res chain seq x y z
N MET A 1 19.17 31.00 44.06
CA MET A 1 19.68 29.90 43.21
C MET A 1 18.50 29.07 42.76
N ALA A 2 18.01 29.27 41.54
CA ALA A 2 16.89 28.50 40.99
C ALA A 2 17.39 27.10 40.62
N GLY A 3 16.80 26.07 41.22
CA GLY A 3 17.13 24.67 40.94
C GLY A 3 16.76 24.31 39.52
N VAL A 4 17.76 23.93 38.72
CA VAL A 4 17.53 23.31 37.41
C VAL A 4 17.17 21.85 37.66
N SER A 5 15.89 21.51 37.57
CA SER A 5 15.45 20.11 37.58
C SER A 5 16.07 19.40 36.36
N PRO A 6 16.73 18.24 36.53
CA PRO A 6 17.24 17.45 35.42
C PRO A 6 16.10 17.10 34.46
N ARG A 7 16.23 17.43 33.17
CA ARG A 7 15.27 17.00 32.15
C ARG A 7 15.36 15.47 32.05
N GLU A 8 14.33 14.76 32.51
CA GLU A 8 14.24 13.31 32.30
C GLU A 8 14.36 12.99 30.80
N PRO A 9 15.27 12.07 30.41
CA PRO A 9 15.37 11.62 29.03
C PRO A 9 14.03 11.00 28.61
N ARG A 10 13.35 11.63 27.65
CA ARG A 10 12.08 11.14 27.09
C ARG A 10 12.30 9.73 26.54
N ALA A 11 11.68 8.73 27.16
CA ALA A 11 11.81 7.33 26.77
C ALA A 11 11.59 7.15 25.26
N PRO A 12 12.44 6.37 24.56
CA PRO A 12 12.28 6.14 23.13
C PRO A 12 10.88 5.59 22.85
N ARG A 13 10.12 6.26 21.98
CA ARG A 13 8.82 5.74 21.53
C ARG A 13 9.07 4.41 20.83
N VAL A 14 8.67 3.31 21.45
CA VAL A 14 8.75 1.98 20.87
C VAL A 14 7.99 2.02 19.55
N ARG A 15 8.70 1.82 18.44
CA ARG A 15 8.13 1.84 17.09
C ARG A 15 7.10 0.71 17.02
N ARG A 16 5.83 1.05 16.81
CA ARG A 16 4.77 0.04 16.61
C ARG A 16 5.21 -0.89 15.49
N GLN A 17 5.27 -2.20 15.77
CA GLN A 17 5.51 -3.18 14.71
C GLN A 17 4.34 -3.14 13.73
N ARG A 18 4.63 -2.98 12.44
CA ARG A 18 3.62 -3.05 11.38
C ARG A 18 3.03 -4.45 11.35
N GLY A 19 1.71 -4.54 11.27
CA GLY A 19 1.02 -5.82 11.08
C GLY A 19 1.42 -6.48 9.76
N ALA A 20 1.24 -7.79 9.67
CA ALA A 20 1.47 -8.56 8.44
C ALA A 20 0.62 -8.00 7.29
N GLN A 21 -0.62 -7.58 7.58
CA GLN A 21 -1.49 -6.94 6.58
C GLN A 21 -0.90 -5.61 6.07
N GLU A 22 -0.39 -4.76 6.97
CA GLU A 22 0.19 -3.47 6.60
C GLU A 22 1.47 -3.65 5.77
N SER A 23 2.34 -4.59 6.15
CA SER A 23 3.58 -4.86 5.43
C SER A 23 3.30 -5.43 4.03
N LEU A 24 2.48 -6.46 3.92
CA LEU A 24 2.13 -7.09 2.64
C LEU A 24 1.42 -6.09 1.72
N GLY A 25 0.42 -5.36 2.22
CA GLY A 25 -0.28 -4.34 1.45
C GLY A 25 0.64 -3.22 0.97
N ALA A 26 1.61 -2.80 1.80
CA ALA A 26 2.55 -1.74 1.44
C ALA A 26 3.49 -2.17 0.32
N VAL A 27 3.96 -3.43 0.35
CA VAL A 27 4.78 -4.02 -0.70
C VAL A 27 4.01 -4.13 -2.01
N VAL A 28 2.77 -4.62 -1.97
CA VAL A 28 1.89 -4.74 -3.15
C VAL A 28 1.68 -3.37 -3.82
N LEU A 29 1.16 -2.39 -3.08
CA LEU A 29 0.94 -1.03 -3.63
C LEU A 29 2.24 -0.34 -4.05
N GLY A 30 3.33 -0.58 -3.33
CA GLY A 30 4.65 -0.02 -3.63
C GLY A 30 5.15 -0.46 -5.00
N PHE A 31 5.19 -1.77 -5.25
CA PHE A 31 5.60 -2.30 -6.55
C PHE A 31 4.61 -1.94 -7.66
N GLU A 32 3.31 -2.02 -7.37
CA GLU A 32 2.28 -1.66 -8.34
C GLU A 32 2.40 -0.20 -8.79
N SER A 33 2.74 0.73 -7.90
CA SER A 33 2.92 2.15 -8.25
C SER A 33 3.96 2.35 -9.36
N ILE A 34 5.04 1.58 -9.34
CA ILE A 34 6.08 1.61 -10.38
C ILE A 34 5.51 1.07 -11.69
N ILE A 35 4.79 -0.06 -11.63
CA ILE A 35 4.20 -0.70 -12.82
C ILE A 35 3.19 0.24 -13.48
N VAL A 36 2.36 0.92 -12.69
CA VAL A 36 1.37 1.88 -13.20
C VAL A 36 2.02 3.11 -13.81
N PHE A 37 3.09 3.63 -13.20
CA PHE A 37 3.86 4.72 -13.79
C PHE A 37 4.41 4.32 -15.17
N LEU A 38 5.02 3.14 -15.27
CA LEU A 38 5.49 2.58 -16.54
C LEU A 38 4.32 2.33 -17.51
N GLY A 39 3.18 1.86 -17.01
CA GLY A 39 1.94 1.72 -17.77
C GLY A 39 1.48 3.02 -18.40
N GLY A 40 1.56 4.13 -17.68
CA GLY A 40 1.27 5.47 -18.22
C GLY A 40 2.22 5.87 -19.35
N LEU A 41 3.51 5.52 -19.25
CA LEU A 41 4.48 5.71 -20.34
C LEU A 41 4.17 4.84 -21.56
N VAL A 42 3.73 3.60 -21.36
CA VAL A 42 3.30 2.70 -22.45
C VAL A 42 2.06 3.27 -23.14
N VAL A 43 1.07 3.71 -22.36
CA VAL A 43 -0.14 4.36 -22.87
C VAL A 43 0.20 5.60 -23.71
N TYR A 44 1.12 6.45 -23.23
CA TYR A 44 1.63 7.59 -23.97
C TYR A 44 2.38 7.19 -25.25
N GLY A 45 3.31 6.24 -25.14
CA GLY A 45 4.16 5.80 -26.25
C GLY A 45 3.38 5.14 -27.39
N LEU A 46 2.34 4.38 -27.04
CA LEU A 46 1.44 3.74 -28.01
C LEU A 46 0.33 4.67 -28.52
N LYS A 47 0.14 5.84 -27.90
CA LYS A 47 -0.92 6.80 -28.25
C LYS A 47 -2.31 6.17 -28.32
N VAL A 48 -2.60 5.28 -27.36
CA VAL A 48 -3.86 4.49 -27.32
C VAL A 48 -5.04 5.24 -26.71
N LEU A 49 -4.88 6.53 -26.39
CA LEU A 49 -5.99 7.33 -25.89
C LEU A 49 -7.02 7.63 -27.00
N PRO A 50 -8.30 7.76 -26.65
CA PRO A 50 -9.35 8.20 -27.57
C PRO A 50 -9.06 9.55 -28.25
N ALA A 51 -9.60 9.73 -29.46
CA ALA A 51 -9.51 10.97 -30.21
C ALA A 51 -10.04 12.16 -29.39
N GLY A 52 -9.28 13.26 -29.36
CA GLY A 52 -9.59 14.45 -28.56
C GLY A 52 -8.92 14.48 -27.19
N ILE A 53 -8.24 13.41 -26.77
CA ILE A 53 -7.38 13.43 -25.58
C ILE A 53 -5.93 13.39 -26.00
N GLU A 54 -5.18 14.40 -25.57
CA GLU A 54 -3.76 14.50 -25.86
C GLU A 54 -2.96 13.34 -25.23
N PRO A 55 -2.00 12.72 -25.95
CA PRO A 55 -1.29 11.54 -25.44
C PRO A 55 -0.57 11.74 -24.11
N TRP A 56 -0.09 12.95 -23.80
CA TRP A 56 0.64 13.24 -22.56
C TRP A 56 -0.18 12.97 -21.30
N TRP A 57 -1.52 12.90 -21.42
CA TRP A 57 -2.40 12.46 -20.34
C TRP A 57 -2.13 11.03 -19.88
N GLY A 58 -1.54 10.16 -20.72
CA GLY A 58 -1.06 8.84 -20.29
C GLY A 58 0.01 8.94 -19.19
N ILE A 59 0.95 9.88 -19.34
CA ILE A 59 2.00 10.14 -18.35
C ILE A 59 1.39 10.69 -17.06
N VAL A 60 0.50 11.68 -17.18
CA VAL A 60 -0.18 12.29 -16.02
C VAL A 60 -0.98 11.24 -15.26
N GLY A 61 -1.78 10.44 -15.96
CA GLY A 61 -2.57 9.37 -15.36
C GLY A 61 -1.69 8.36 -14.60
N GLY A 62 -0.60 7.92 -15.23
CA GLY A 62 0.38 7.01 -14.60
C GLY A 62 1.02 7.61 -13.35
N VAL A 63 1.48 8.87 -13.41
CA VAL A 63 2.11 9.56 -12.27
C VAL A 63 1.12 9.79 -11.13
N VAL A 64 -0.06 10.31 -11.42
CA VAL A 64 -1.10 10.59 -10.40
C VAL A 64 -1.50 9.29 -9.70
N MET A 65 -1.70 8.22 -10.46
CA MET A 65 -2.07 6.93 -9.92
C MET A 65 -0.93 6.29 -9.09
N ALA A 66 0.31 6.38 -9.55
CA ALA A 66 1.47 5.93 -8.79
C ALA A 66 1.60 6.67 -7.45
N ILE A 67 1.46 8.00 -7.45
CA ILE A 67 1.47 8.81 -6.22
C ILE A 67 0.33 8.40 -5.29
N ALA A 68 -0.88 8.18 -5.83
CA ALA A 68 -2.03 7.73 -5.05
C ALA A 68 -1.75 6.37 -4.38
N MET A 69 -1.18 5.41 -5.10
CA MET A 69 -0.78 4.10 -4.55
C MET A 69 0.25 4.22 -3.43
N VAL A 70 1.28 5.07 -3.60
CA VAL A 70 2.28 5.34 -2.56
C VAL A 70 1.64 6.00 -1.33
N ALA A 71 0.74 6.97 -1.54
CA ALA A 71 0.03 7.64 -0.46
C ALA A 71 -0.87 6.69 0.34
N VAL A 72 -1.59 5.79 -0.35
CA VAL A 72 -2.42 4.76 0.28
C VAL A 72 -1.54 3.74 1.04
N SER A 73 -0.41 3.34 0.47
CA SER A 73 0.58 2.47 1.12
C SER A 73 1.06 3.05 2.46
N GLY A 74 1.39 4.35 2.50
CA GLY A 74 1.74 5.05 3.74
C GLY A 74 0.57 5.24 4.73
N SER A 75 -0.66 5.08 4.25
CA SER A 75 -1.90 5.30 5.01
C SER A 75 -2.57 4.01 5.49
N LEU A 76 -1.97 2.84 5.24
CA LEU A 76 -2.50 1.51 5.59
C LEU A 76 -2.81 1.29 7.08
N ARG A 77 -2.31 2.16 7.96
CA ARG A 77 -2.70 2.20 9.37
C ARG A 77 -4.18 2.51 9.60
N HIS A 78 -4.87 3.10 8.62
CA HIS A 78 -6.28 3.45 8.71
C HIS A 78 -7.14 2.47 7.91
N ARG A 79 -8.32 2.13 8.47
CA ARG A 79 -9.28 1.23 7.81
C ARG A 79 -9.74 1.70 6.42
N TRP A 80 -9.81 3.01 6.20
CA TRP A 80 -10.22 3.57 4.90
C TRP A 80 -9.23 3.26 3.78
N ALA A 81 -7.94 3.08 4.10
CA ALA A 81 -6.90 2.78 3.11
C ALA A 81 -7.12 1.41 2.44
N LEU A 82 -7.81 0.48 3.13
CA LEU A 82 -8.16 -0.83 2.57
C LEU A 82 -9.18 -0.68 1.43
N PHE A 83 -10.20 0.15 1.62
CA PHE A 83 -11.19 0.47 0.59
C PHE A 83 -10.57 1.29 -0.54
N ALA A 84 -9.70 2.25 -0.22
CA ALA A 84 -8.98 3.03 -1.22
C ALA A 84 -8.09 2.15 -2.11
N GLY A 85 -7.40 1.17 -1.55
CA GLY A 85 -6.60 0.23 -2.35
C GLY A 85 -7.46 -0.63 -3.29
N TRP A 86 -8.64 -1.09 -2.85
CA TRP A 86 -9.59 -1.75 -3.74
C TRP A 86 -10.07 -0.84 -4.88
N ALA A 87 -10.34 0.43 -4.60
CA ALA A 87 -10.69 1.39 -5.63
C ALA A 87 -9.54 1.58 -6.66
N LEU A 88 -8.30 1.70 -6.18
CA LEU A 88 -7.12 1.79 -7.05
C LEU A 88 -6.94 0.53 -7.91
N GLN A 89 -7.21 -0.66 -7.36
CA GLN A 89 -7.17 -1.92 -8.12
C GLN A 89 -8.19 -1.94 -9.26
N VAL A 90 -9.43 -1.50 -9.01
CA VAL A 90 -10.46 -1.42 -10.04
C VAL A 90 -10.07 -0.41 -11.13
N ILE A 91 -9.57 0.76 -10.75
CA ILE A 91 -9.12 1.77 -11.71
C ILE A 91 -7.94 1.24 -12.55
N LEU A 92 -6.98 0.53 -11.95
CA LEU A 92 -5.89 -0.08 -12.71
C LEU A 92 -6.39 -1.16 -13.67
N LEU A 93 -7.32 -2.01 -13.23
CA LEU A 93 -7.94 -3.03 -14.07
C LEU A 93 -8.66 -2.42 -15.28
N LEU A 94 -9.33 -1.28 -15.10
CA LEU A 94 -9.93 -0.50 -16.20
C LEU A 94 -8.86 0.06 -17.15
N GLY A 95 -7.69 0.46 -16.64
CA GLY A 95 -6.52 0.80 -17.47
C GLY A 95 -6.07 -0.37 -18.35
N GLY A 96 -6.36 -1.60 -17.93
CA GLY A 96 -6.21 -2.82 -18.71
C GLY A 96 -6.96 -2.84 -20.05
N LEU A 97 -8.02 -2.05 -20.20
CA LEU A 97 -8.75 -1.92 -21.46
C LEU A 97 -7.95 -1.16 -22.53
N LEU A 98 -7.07 -0.26 -22.09
CA LEU A 98 -6.15 0.48 -22.98
C LEU A 98 -4.91 -0.37 -23.28
N VAL A 99 -4.38 -1.03 -22.25
CA VAL A 99 -3.17 -1.86 -22.34
C VAL A 99 -3.44 -3.19 -21.62
N PRO A 100 -3.71 -4.29 -22.34
CA PRO A 100 -4.07 -5.57 -21.73
C PRO A 100 -3.09 -6.10 -20.68
N ALA A 101 -1.81 -5.77 -20.79
CA ALA A 101 -0.80 -6.11 -19.79
C ALA A 101 -1.11 -5.52 -18.39
N LEU A 102 -1.73 -4.33 -18.31
CA LEU A 102 -2.16 -3.75 -17.04
C LEU A 102 -3.30 -4.52 -16.39
N ALA A 103 -4.17 -5.18 -17.18
CA ALA A 103 -5.21 -6.03 -16.65
C ALA A 103 -4.61 -7.25 -15.93
N VAL A 104 -3.59 -7.87 -16.53
CA VAL A 104 -2.87 -9.01 -15.94
C VAL A 104 -2.21 -8.60 -14.63
N VAL A 105 -1.55 -7.44 -14.62
CA VAL A 105 -0.94 -6.87 -13.41
C VAL A 105 -2.01 -6.65 -12.33
N ALA A 106 -3.11 -5.99 -12.66
CA ALA A 106 -4.19 -5.71 -11.71
C ALA A 106 -4.81 -6.99 -11.13
N VAL A 107 -4.94 -8.06 -11.92
CA VAL A 107 -5.42 -9.34 -11.41
C VAL A 107 -4.43 -9.96 -10.42
N ILE A 108 -3.14 -9.99 -10.76
CA ILE A 108 -2.11 -10.57 -9.90
C ILE A 108 -1.96 -9.76 -8.61
N PHE A 109 -1.77 -8.44 -8.73
CA PHE A 109 -1.60 -7.54 -7.59
C PHE A 109 -2.88 -7.38 -6.78
N GLY A 110 -4.03 -7.29 -7.43
CA GLY A 110 -5.34 -7.31 -6.78
C GLY A 110 -5.61 -8.60 -6.03
N GLY A 111 -5.19 -9.76 -6.56
CA GLY A 111 -5.23 -11.04 -5.85
C GLY A 111 -4.34 -11.05 -4.61
N MET A 112 -3.10 -10.56 -4.72
CA MET A 112 -2.20 -10.40 -3.58
C MET A 112 -2.74 -9.41 -2.53
N TRP A 113 -3.37 -8.32 -2.98
CA TRP A 113 -4.03 -7.34 -2.12
C TRP A 113 -5.22 -7.97 -1.37
N ALA A 114 -6.09 -8.70 -2.08
CA ALA A 114 -7.20 -9.43 -1.48
C ALA A 114 -6.69 -10.43 -0.42
N TYR A 115 -5.62 -11.16 -0.73
CA TYR A 115 -4.99 -12.07 0.22
C TYR A 115 -4.47 -11.31 1.46
N ALA A 116 -3.74 -10.21 1.28
CA ALA A 116 -3.21 -9.40 2.37
C ALA A 116 -4.33 -8.85 3.26
N THR A 117 -5.43 -8.35 2.68
CA THR A 117 -6.55 -7.77 3.44
C THR A 117 -7.40 -8.82 4.16
N ILE A 118 -7.63 -10.00 3.58
CA ILE A 118 -8.46 -11.05 4.19
C ILE A 118 -7.64 -11.87 5.22
N LYS A 119 -6.46 -12.35 4.82
CA LYS A 119 -5.65 -13.29 5.62
C LYS A 119 -4.69 -12.56 6.55
N GLY A 120 -4.20 -11.39 6.17
CA GLY A 120 -3.38 -10.54 7.04
C GLY A 120 -4.12 -10.14 8.32
N ALA A 121 -5.41 -9.78 8.22
CA ALA A 121 -6.24 -9.48 9.40
C ALA A 121 -6.33 -10.66 10.38
N ALA A 122 -6.36 -11.89 9.87
CA ALA A 122 -6.42 -13.09 10.69
C ALA A 122 -5.07 -13.41 11.36
N LEU A 123 -3.95 -13.18 10.65
CA LEU A 123 -2.60 -13.31 11.19
C LEU A 123 -2.33 -12.24 12.26
N ASP A 124 -2.74 -11.00 12.01
CA ASP A 124 -2.57 -9.90 12.96
C ASP A 124 -3.34 -10.15 14.26
N ARG A 125 -4.54 -10.73 14.19
CA ARG A 125 -5.30 -11.17 15.38
C ARG A 125 -4.60 -12.28 16.16
N GLN A 126 -3.97 -13.23 15.47
CA GLN A 126 -3.22 -14.32 16.12
C GLN A 126 -1.94 -13.81 16.77
N ASN A 127 -1.18 -12.95 16.09
CA ASN A 127 0.01 -12.31 16.65
C ASN A 127 -0.33 -11.42 17.86
N ALA A 128 -1.43 -10.67 17.82
CA ALA A 128 -1.88 -9.88 18.97
C ALA A 128 -2.23 -10.76 20.18
N ARG A 129 -2.86 -11.93 19.98
CA ARG A 129 -3.15 -12.89 21.06
C ARG A 129 -1.88 -13.49 21.66
N ARG A 130 -0.91 -13.86 20.82
CA ARG A 130 0.41 -14.36 21.27
C ARG A 130 1.19 -13.30 22.05
N ALA A 131 1.18 -12.05 21.59
CA ALA A 131 1.84 -10.94 22.29
C ALA A 131 1.17 -10.59 23.63
N ALA A 132 -0.13 -10.84 23.79
CA ALA A 132 -0.86 -10.65 25.05
C ALA A 132 -0.67 -11.82 26.05
N SER A 133 -0.18 -12.97 25.57
CA SER A 133 0.23 -14.12 26.40
C SER A 133 1.73 -14.34 26.26
N PRO A 134 2.59 -13.36 26.64
CA PRO A 134 4.02 -13.61 26.69
C PRO A 134 4.23 -14.77 27.64
N ASP A 135 4.88 -15.84 27.17
CA ASP A 135 5.17 -17.04 27.96
C ASP A 135 5.65 -16.62 29.37
N LEU A 136 4.78 -16.83 30.36
CA LEU A 136 5.14 -16.85 31.78
C LEU A 136 6.04 -18.08 32.11
N SER A 137 6.39 -18.86 31.08
CA SER A 137 7.21 -20.07 31.10
C SER A 137 8.70 -19.79 30.82
N ASN A 138 9.18 -18.55 30.90
CA ASN A 138 10.62 -18.29 30.97
C ASN A 138 11.15 -18.68 32.36
N GLY A 139 11.24 -19.99 32.58
CA GLY A 139 12.12 -20.74 33.48
C GLY A 139 12.35 -20.19 34.90
N GLU A 140 11.56 -20.70 35.84
CA GLU A 140 12.13 -21.24 37.09
C GLU A 140 12.86 -22.56 36.80
#